data_AF-A0A0F5I2C3-F1
#
_entry.id   AF-A0A0F5I2C3-F1
#
_cell.length_a   1.000
_cell.length_b   1.000
_cell.length_c   1.000
_cell.angle_alpha   90.00
_cell.angle_beta   90.00
_cell.angle_gamma   90.00
#
_symmetry.space_group_name_H-M   'P 1'
#
loop_
_entity.id
_entity.type
_entity.pdbx_description
1 polymer ?
#
loop_
_entity_poly.entity_id
_entity_poly.type
_entity_poly.pdbx_seq_one_letter_code
_entity_poly.pdbx_strand_id
1 'polypeptide(L)' 'MLPSEEELIVLHNDATTGGGFVTIGTVISQDLDLIAQSRPQSTCRFTAVTVDQAMEARKERREKIKKIETILGRQ' A
#
# COMPACT_ATOMS: atom_id res chain seq x y z
N MET A 1 -12.06 -4.02 1.45
CA MET A 1 -13.44 -4.35 1.91
C MET A 1 -14.35 -4.43 0.70
N LEU A 2 -15.43 -5.23 0.77
CA LEU A 2 -16.48 -5.33 -0.25
C LEU A 2 -17.77 -4.67 0.26
N PRO A 3 -18.07 -3.41 -0.10
CA PRO A 3 -19.37 -2.76 0.14
C PRO A 3 -20.51 -3.30 -0.74
N SER A 4 -20.21 -3.79 -1.95
CA SER A 4 -21.11 -4.44 -2.92
C SER A 4 -20.27 -5.38 -3.82
N GLU A 5 -20.88 -6.20 -4.70
CA GLU A 5 -20.13 -7.13 -5.58
C GLU A 5 -19.13 -6.42 -6.52
N GLU A 6 -19.27 -5.12 -6.77
CA GLU A 6 -18.53 -4.37 -7.80
C GLU A 6 -17.53 -3.33 -7.25
N GLU A 7 -17.55 -3.02 -5.95
CA GLU A 7 -16.72 -1.96 -5.39
C GLU A 7 -15.76 -2.50 -4.32
N LEU A 8 -14.49 -2.07 -4.38
CA LEU A 8 -13.45 -2.41 -3.41
C LEU A 8 -13.00 -1.17 -2.66
N ILE A 9 -12.91 -1.28 -1.33
CA ILE A 9 -12.34 -0.23 -0.46
C ILE A 9 -10.95 -0.64 -0.02
N VAL A 10 -9.95 0.20 -0.33
CA VAL A 10 -8.58 0.10 0.20
C VAL A 10 -8.46 1.01 1.42
N LEU A 11 -8.01 0.44 2.55
CA LEU A 11 -7.88 1.18 3.81
C LEU A 11 -6.52 1.87 3.88
N HIS A 12 -6.53 3.16 4.19
CA HIS A 12 -5.34 3.98 4.41
C HIS A 12 -5.18 4.35 5.90
N ASN A 13 -4.21 5.21 6.22
CA ASN A 13 -3.82 5.56 7.58
C ASN A 13 -4.96 6.11 8.45
N ASP A 14 -5.97 6.76 7.85
CA ASP A 14 -7.10 7.36 8.56
C ASP A 14 -8.30 6.40 8.70
N ALA A 15 -8.13 5.13 8.30
CA ALA A 15 -9.17 4.13 8.42
C ALA A 15 -9.47 3.79 9.89
N THR A 16 -10.72 3.40 10.16
CA THR A 16 -11.10 2.91 11.48
C THR A 16 -10.43 1.56 11.78
N THR A 17 -10.11 1.32 13.05
CA THR A 17 -9.45 0.08 13.50
C THR A 17 -10.36 -1.15 13.45
N GLY A 18 -11.68 -0.95 13.32
CA GLY A 18 -12.68 -2.00 13.11
C GLY A 18 -13.64 -1.65 11.99
N GLY A 19 -14.19 -2.68 11.34
CA GLY A 19 -15.20 -2.54 10.29
C GLY A 19 -16.07 -3.80 10.17
N GLY A 20 -17.33 -3.63 9.79
CA GLY A 20 -18.30 -4.74 9.62
C GLY A 20 -18.20 -5.47 8.29
N PHE A 21 -17.14 -5.23 7.51
CA PHE A 21 -16.97 -5.78 6.16
C PHE A 21 -15.90 -6.86 6.11
N VAL A 22 -16.04 -7.79 5.16
CA VAL A 22 -15.04 -8.83 4.91
C VAL A 22 -13.80 -8.23 4.24
N THR A 23 -12.63 -8.63 4.75
CA THR A 23 -11.33 -8.35 4.14
C THR A 23 -10.92 -9.52 3.26
N ILE A 24 -10.76 -9.27 1.97
CA ILE A 24 -10.37 -10.29 0.96
C ILE A 24 -8.87 -10.29 0.66
N GLY A 25 -8.13 -9.29 1.14
CA GLY A 25 -6.70 -9.14 0.91
C GLY A 25 -6.16 -7.85 1.52
N THR A 26 -4.84 -7.73 1.52
CA THR A 26 -4.10 -6.59 2.07
C THR A 26 -3.11 -6.08 1.03
N VAL A 27 -3.20 -4.80 0.69
CA VAL A 27 -2.21 -4.12 -0.14
C VAL A 27 -0.94 -3.91 0.70
N ILE A 28 0.22 -4.20 0.14
CA ILE A 28 1.49 -3.97 0.84
C ILE A 28 1.71 -2.47 1.07
N SER A 29 2.33 -2.12 2.20
CA SER A 29 2.56 -0.71 2.55
C SER A 29 3.40 0.05 1.53
N GLN A 30 4.19 -0.64 0.70
CA GLN A 30 5.05 -0.01 -0.31
C GLN A 30 4.26 0.50 -1.52
N ASP A 31 3.05 -0.04 -1.74
CA ASP A 31 2.20 0.26 -2.89
C ASP A 31 1.03 1.18 -2.53
N LEU A 32 0.79 1.44 -1.23
CA LEU A 32 -0.29 2.35 -0.80
C LEU A 32 -0.11 3.77 -1.37
N ASP A 33 1.13 4.22 -1.59
CA ASP A 33 1.42 5.51 -2.21
C ASP A 33 0.87 5.60 -3.65
N LEU A 34 0.77 4.48 -4.37
CA LEU A 34 0.19 4.45 -5.73
C LEU A 34 -1.30 4.81 -5.70
N ILE A 35 -2.02 4.30 -4.71
CA ILE A 35 -3.43 4.62 -4.49
C ILE A 35 -3.57 6.05 -3.96
N ALA A 36 -2.69 6.48 -3.04
CA ALA A 36 -2.71 7.86 -2.50
C ALA A 36 -2.54 8.93 -3.58
N GLN A 37 -1.76 8.64 -4.62
CA GLN A 37 -1.46 9.56 -5.73
C GLN A 37 -2.39 9.39 -6.94
N SER A 38 -3.33 8.44 -6.89
CA SER A 38 -4.25 8.16 -7.98
C SER A 38 -5.30 9.26 -8.15
N ARG A 39 -5.69 9.53 -9.40
CA ARG A 39 -6.79 10.45 -9.70
C ARG A 39 -8.14 9.75 -9.47
N PRO A 40 -9.21 10.48 -9.10
CA PRO A 40 -10.56 9.93 -9.13
C PRO A 40 -10.86 9.28 -10.48
N GLN A 41 -11.55 8.15 -10.47
CA GLN A 41 -11.92 7.35 -11.65
C GLN A 41 -10.73 6.78 -12.44
N SER A 42 -9.50 6.84 -11.91
CA SER A 42 -8.38 6.10 -12.47
C SER A 42 -8.57 4.59 -12.25
N THR A 43 -7.98 3.80 -13.15
CA THR A 43 -8.03 2.34 -13.08
C THR A 43 -6.81 1.80 -12.35
N CYS A 44 -7.01 0.77 -11.54
CA CYS A 44 -5.93 0.03 -10.90
C CYS A 44 -6.10 -1.47 -11.12
N ARG A 45 -5.01 -2.22 -11.00
CA ARG A 45 -5.00 -3.68 -11.11
C ARG A 45 -4.25 -4.24 -9.91
N PHE A 46 -4.92 -5.08 -9.13
CA PHE A 46 -4.29 -5.81 -8.06
C PHE A 46 -3.52 -7.00 -8.61
N THR A 47 -2.27 -7.16 -8.17
CA THR A 47 -1.42 -8.30 -8.50
C THR A 47 -1.14 -9.06 -7.22
N ALA A 48 -1.37 -10.38 -7.23
CA ALA A 48 -1.04 -11.22 -6.09
C ALA A 48 0.48 -11.29 -5.91
N VAL A 49 0.95 -11.13 -4.68
CA VAL A 49 2.37 -11.22 -4.32
C VAL A 49 2.56 -12.21 -3.18
N THR A 50 3.74 -12.83 -3.12
CA THR A 50 4.14 -13.66 -1.99
C THR A 50 4.61 -12.80 -0.82
N VAL A 51 4.71 -13.40 0.37
CA VAL A 51 5.29 -12.74 1.54
C VAL A 51 6.73 -12.33 1.28
N ASP A 52 7.52 -13.17 0.61
CA ASP A 52 8.93 -12.86 0.31
C ASP A 52 9.05 -11.64 -0.62
N GLN A 53 8.20 -11.55 -1.65
CA GLN A 53 8.14 -10.38 -2.53
C GLN A 53 7.75 -9.12 -1.75
N ALA A 54 6.78 -9.21 -0.85
CA ALA A 54 6.39 -8.09 0.01
C ALA A 54 7.52 -7.64 0.95
N MET A 55 8.30 -8.58 1.47
CA MET A 55 9.43 -8.30 2.35
C MET A 55 10.61 -7.67 1.60
N GLU A 56 10.89 -8.12 0.38
CA GLU A 56 11.92 -7.52 -0.47
C GLU A 56 11.53 -6.09 -0.87
N ALA A 57 10.28 -5.86 -1.31
CA ALA A 57 9.79 -4.51 -1.60
C ALA A 57 9.95 -3.57 -0.38
N ARG A 58 9.65 -4.07 0.83
CA ARG A 58 9.84 -3.31 2.08
C ARG A 58 11.30 -2.99 2.35
N LYS A 59 12.23 -3.90 2.02
CA LYS A 59 13.67 -3.69 2.17
C LYS A 59 14.18 -2.66 1.18
N GLU A 60 13.82 -2.77 -0.09
CA GLU A 60 14.19 -1.81 -1.14
C GLU A 60 13.78 -0.38 -0.80
N ARG A 61 12.56 -0.18 -0.28
CA ARG A 61 12.10 1.14 0.18
C ARG A 61 12.98 1.69 1.29
N ARG A 62 13.30 0.88 2.32
CA ARG A 62 14.19 1.32 3.41
C ARG A 62 15.56 1.72 2.90
N GLU A 63 16.12 0.96 1.95
CA GLU A 63 17.40 1.28 1.34
C GLU A 63 17.36 2.59 0.54
N LYS A 64 16.28 2.84 -0.22
CA LYS A 64 16.07 4.12 -0.92
C LYS A 64 16.02 5.30 0.05
N ILE A 65 15.28 5.18 1.14
CA ILE A 65 15.19 6.23 2.17
C ILE A 65 16.55 6.47 2.81
N LYS A 66 17.27 5.41 3.20
CA LYS A 66 18.62 5.51 3.78
C LYS A 66 19.61 6.21 2.85
N LYS A 67 19.53 5.93 1.53
CA LYS A 67 20.35 6.63 0.52
C LYS A 67 20.04 8.13 0.51
N ILE A 68 18.76 8.50 0.55
CA ILE A 68 18.33 9.90 0.61
C ILE A 68 18.84 10.58 1.89
N GLU A 69 18.70 9.93 3.05
CA GLU A 69 19.20 10.45 4.34
C GLU A 69 20.71 10.70 4.31
N THR A 70 21.46 9.76 3.72
CA THR A 70 22.92 9.88 3.55
C THR A 70 23.28 11.09 2.68
N ILE A 71 22.56 11.31 1.58
CA ILE A 71 22.77 12.46 0.68
C ILE A 71 22.42 13.78 1.38
N LEU A 72 21.37 13.79 2.21
CA LEU A 72 20.92 14.96 2.96
C LEU A 72 21.75 15.26 4.21
N GLY A 73 22.75 14.42 4.55
CA GLY A 73 23.62 14.62 5.72
C GLY A 73 22.90 14.47 7.06
N ARG A 74 21.73 13.82 7.08
CA ARG A 74 21.02 13.48 8.32
C ARG A 74 21.53 12.12 8.81
N GLN A 75 22.35 12.13 9.86
CA GLN A 75 22.68 10.93 10.64
C GLN A 75 21.77 10.84 11.86
#